data_AF-A0A381ZIX9-F1
#
_entry.id   AF-A0A381ZIX9-F1
#
_cell.length_a   1.000
_cell.length_b   1.000
_cell.length_c   1.000
_cell.angle_alpha   90.00
_cell.angle_beta   90.00
_cell.angle_gamma   90.00
#
_symmetry.space_group_name_H-M   'P 1'
#
loop_
_entity.id
_entity.type
_entity.pdbx_description
1 polymer ?
#
loop_
_entity_poly.entity_id
_entity_poly.type
_entity_poly.pdbx_seq_one_letter_code
_entity_poly.pdbx_strand_id
1 'polypeptide(L)'
;MTFSLAELCICTSAETFRGDGELMVTSIGLVPRLAASLAKSTFEPGLMMTEGEAFLVSEPVPVGPRGDYKPRIEGLMTYERVFDIIGKGKRHAMVTPVQVDCFGQMNISIVGSYDRPKTALL
;
A
#
# COMPACT_ATOMS: atom_id res chain seq x y z
N MET A 1 -14.03 -23.34 11.49
CA MET A 1 -14.23 -21.95 11.04
C MET A 1 -14.19 -21.94 9.52
N THR A 2 -15.02 -21.10 8.89
CA THR A 2 -15.07 -20.95 7.43
C THR A 2 -14.62 -19.53 7.12
N PHE A 3 -13.65 -19.39 6.22
CA PHE A 3 -13.10 -18.09 5.80
C PHE A 3 -13.37 -17.89 4.30
N SER A 4 -13.65 -16.66 3.91
CA SER A 4 -13.74 -16.26 2.50
C SER A 4 -12.36 -16.22 1.85
N LEU A 5 -12.32 -16.32 0.52
CA LEU A 5 -11.07 -16.16 -0.24
C LEU A 5 -10.45 -14.77 -0.03
N ALA A 6 -11.28 -13.74 0.11
CA ALA A 6 -10.80 -12.38 0.35
C ALA A 6 -10.04 -12.27 1.69
N GLU A 7 -10.57 -12.86 2.77
CA GLU A 7 -9.90 -12.88 4.07
C GLU A 7 -8.56 -13.63 3.99
N LEU A 8 -8.52 -14.77 3.31
CA LEU A 8 -7.29 -15.54 3.12
C LEU A 8 -6.23 -14.74 2.33
N CYS A 9 -6.64 -14.06 1.25
CA CYS A 9 -5.74 -13.20 0.47
C CYS A 9 -5.23 -12.02 1.30
N ILE A 10 -6.10 -11.34 2.06
CA ILE A 10 -5.70 -10.22 2.93
C ILE A 10 -4.69 -10.69 3.99
N CYS A 11 -4.98 -11.80 4.67
CA CYS A 11 -4.06 -12.36 5.68
C CYS A 11 -2.72 -12.77 5.07
N THR A 12 -2.73 -13.46 3.93
CA THR A 12 -1.49 -13.88 3.24
C THR A 12 -0.68 -12.68 2.75
N SER A 13 -1.34 -11.65 2.22
CA SER A 13 -0.67 -10.40 1.85
C SER A 13 -0.12 -9.66 3.06
N ALA A 14 -0.81 -9.69 4.21
CA ALA A 14 -0.33 -9.02 5.43
C ALA A 14 1.00 -9.62 5.90
N GLU A 15 1.17 -10.94 5.80
CA GLU A 15 2.41 -11.64 6.18
C GLU A 15 3.64 -11.15 5.43
N THR A 16 3.48 -10.53 4.25
CA THR A 16 4.62 -9.96 3.51
C THR A 16 5.30 -8.81 4.25
N PHE A 17 4.61 -8.15 5.18
CA PHE A 17 5.16 -7.04 5.98
C PHE A 17 5.79 -7.50 7.30
N ARG A 18 5.83 -8.81 7.58
CA ARG A 18 6.39 -9.32 8.83
C ARG A 18 7.89 -9.04 8.91
N GLY A 19 8.32 -8.40 9.99
CA GLY A 19 9.72 -8.04 10.23
C GLY A 19 10.14 -6.72 9.58
N ASP A 20 9.21 -6.00 8.96
CA ASP A 20 9.51 -4.70 8.34
C ASP A 20 9.81 -3.60 9.38
N GLY A 21 9.36 -3.73 10.64
CA GLY A 21 9.60 -2.74 11.68
C GLY A 21 9.08 -1.35 11.27
N GLU A 22 9.95 -0.34 11.34
CA GLU A 22 9.62 1.05 11.03
C GLU A 22 9.80 1.42 9.54
N LEU A 23 9.64 0.46 8.63
CA LEU A 23 9.61 0.77 7.20
C LEU A 23 8.31 1.49 6.82
N MET A 24 8.44 2.40 5.85
CA MET A 24 7.29 3.05 5.22
C MET A 24 6.59 2.05 4.30
N VAL A 25 5.36 1.68 4.62
CA VAL A 25 4.54 0.83 3.76
C VAL A 25 3.72 1.69 2.82
N THR A 26 3.76 1.35 1.52
CA THR A 26 2.83 1.90 0.53
C THR A 26 2.06 0.78 -0.13
N SER A 27 0.79 0.69 0.23
CA SER A 27 -0.15 -0.29 -0.31
C SER A 27 -1.10 0.37 -1.30
N ILE A 28 -1.03 0.00 -2.57
CA ILE A 28 -1.86 0.56 -3.65
C ILE A 28 -2.88 -0.50 -4.05
N GLY A 29 -4.17 -0.20 -3.87
CA GLY A 29 -5.28 -1.13 -4.07
C GLY A 29 -5.94 -1.58 -2.76
N LEU A 30 -7.20 -2.04 -2.84
CA LEU A 30 -8.01 -2.34 -1.65
C LEU A 30 -7.45 -3.48 -0.80
N VAL A 31 -7.10 -4.62 -1.42
CA VAL A 31 -6.56 -5.79 -0.72
C VAL A 31 -5.19 -5.49 -0.10
N PRO A 32 -4.18 -4.94 -0.82
CA PRO A 32 -2.92 -4.53 -0.22
C PRO A 32 -3.10 -3.58 0.96
N ARG A 33 -4.05 -2.64 0.84
CA ARG A 33 -4.28 -1.65 1.88
C ARG A 33 -4.85 -2.28 3.15
N LEU A 34 -5.83 -3.18 3.01
CA LEU A 34 -6.35 -3.94 4.14
C LEU A 34 -5.27 -4.84 4.75
N ALA A 35 -4.40 -5.44 3.94
CA ALA A 35 -3.28 -6.25 4.39
C ALA A 35 -2.26 -5.44 5.23
N ALA A 36 -1.82 -4.27 4.76
CA ALA A 36 -0.95 -3.38 5.52
C ALA A 36 -1.60 -2.89 6.82
N SER A 37 -2.90 -2.58 6.76
CA SER A 37 -3.68 -2.19 7.94
C SER A 37 -3.74 -3.33 8.96
N LEU A 38 -3.95 -4.57 8.50
CA LEU A 38 -3.99 -5.75 9.35
C LEU A 38 -2.63 -6.01 10.00
N ALA A 39 -1.53 -5.97 9.23
CA ALA A 39 -0.18 -6.14 9.75
C ALA A 39 0.13 -5.11 10.85
N LYS A 40 -0.11 -3.82 10.58
CA LYS A 40 0.11 -2.74 11.57
C LYS A 40 -0.73 -2.94 12.84
N SER A 41 -2.00 -3.29 12.70
CA SER A 41 -2.90 -3.46 13.84
C SER A 41 -2.69 -4.76 14.63
N THR A 42 -1.80 -5.65 14.19
CA THR A 42 -1.64 -6.97 14.83
C THR A 42 -0.18 -7.27 15.18
N PHE A 43 0.63 -7.66 14.21
CA PHE A 43 1.96 -8.22 14.46
C PHE A 43 3.12 -7.32 14.07
N GLU A 44 2.89 -6.22 13.35
CA GLU A 44 3.93 -5.26 12.95
C GLU A 44 3.52 -3.81 13.30
N PRO A 45 3.33 -3.46 14.58
CA PRO A 45 2.82 -2.14 15.00
C PRO A 45 3.73 -0.97 14.60
N GLY A 46 5.03 -1.23 14.39
CA GLY A 46 6.01 -0.26 13.94
C GLY A 46 5.84 0.24 12.51
N LEU A 47 5.03 -0.44 11.68
CA LEU A 47 4.87 -0.04 10.27
C LEU A 47 4.46 1.41 10.14
N MET A 48 5.19 2.15 9.31
CA MET A 48 4.91 3.55 9.04
C MET A 48 3.95 3.64 7.85
N MET A 49 2.82 4.34 8.01
CA MET A 49 1.83 4.48 6.95
C MET A 49 1.23 5.88 6.93
N THR A 50 0.75 6.30 5.76
CA THR A 50 0.07 7.60 5.57
C THR A 50 -1.44 7.48 5.59
N GLU A 51 -2.14 8.60 5.80
CA GLU A 51 -3.59 8.66 5.57
C GLU A 51 -3.98 8.52 4.08
N GLY A 52 -3.03 8.74 3.17
CA GLY A 52 -3.20 8.57 1.73
C GLY A 52 -2.59 9.71 0.91
N GLU A 53 -2.23 10.83 1.53
CA GLU A 53 -1.76 12.02 0.82
C GLU A 53 -0.43 12.56 1.37
N ALA A 54 -0.40 13.10 2.59
CA ALA A 54 0.74 13.88 3.06
C ALA A 54 1.08 13.70 4.55
N PHE A 55 0.34 12.89 5.30
CA PHE A 55 0.57 12.73 6.74
C PHE A 55 0.71 11.28 7.17
N LEU A 56 1.68 11.01 8.05
CA LEU A 56 1.79 9.75 8.80
C LEU A 56 0.65 9.63 9.80
N VAL A 57 0.20 8.40 10.02
CA VAL A 57 -0.87 8.09 10.98
C VAL A 57 -0.46 7.02 11.99
N SER A 58 -0.91 7.22 13.23
CA SER A 58 -0.67 6.28 14.34
C SER A 58 -1.36 4.94 14.14
N GLU A 59 -2.51 4.97 13.47
CA GLU A 59 -3.38 3.83 13.25
C GLU A 59 -3.89 3.81 11.80
N PRO A 60 -4.18 2.64 11.23
CA PRO A 60 -4.72 2.56 9.89
C PRO A 60 -6.02 3.35 9.75
N VAL A 61 -6.08 4.21 8.74
CA VAL A 61 -7.32 4.91 8.39
C VAL A 61 -8.37 3.88 7.90
N PRO A 62 -9.68 3.99 8.22
CA PRO A 62 -10.70 3.06 7.71
C PRO A 62 -10.94 3.15 6.18
N VAL A 63 -11.28 2.03 5.53
CA VAL A 63 -11.68 2.00 4.10
C VAL A 63 -13.14 2.43 3.95
N GLY A 64 -13.51 2.99 2.79
CA GLY A 64 -14.90 3.36 2.50
C GLY A 64 -15.35 4.68 3.14
N PRO A 65 -16.67 4.93 3.22
CA PRO A 65 -17.24 6.15 3.83
C PRO A 65 -16.80 6.33 5.29
N ARG A 66 -16.37 7.54 5.65
CA ARG A 66 -15.68 7.80 6.94
C ARG A 66 -16.43 8.72 7.90
N GLY A 67 -17.53 9.36 7.46
CA GLY A 67 -18.27 10.32 8.28
C GLY A 67 -17.35 11.38 8.91
N ASP A 68 -17.47 11.55 10.23
CA ASP A 68 -16.68 12.52 11.01
C ASP A 68 -15.32 11.97 11.50
N TYR A 69 -14.86 10.83 10.99
CA TYR A 69 -13.56 10.26 11.37
C TYR A 69 -12.41 11.21 11.01
N LYS A 70 -11.56 11.49 11.99
CA LYS A 70 -10.35 12.29 11.83
C LYS A 70 -9.11 11.40 11.99
N PRO A 71 -8.25 11.28 10.97
CA PRO A 71 -7.00 10.55 11.09
C PRO A 71 -6.14 11.08 12.25
N ARG A 72 -5.54 10.16 13.01
CA ARG A 72 -4.59 10.51 14.07
C ARG A 72 -3.21 10.76 13.45
N ILE A 73 -2.95 12.02 13.15
CA ILE A 73 -1.72 12.45 12.50
C ILE A 73 -0.54 12.41 13.48
N GLU A 74 0.57 11.82 13.06
CA GLU A 74 1.81 11.74 13.84
C GLU A 74 2.96 12.53 13.21
N GLY A 75 2.86 12.88 11.93
CA GLY A 75 3.93 13.60 11.26
C GLY A 75 3.62 13.93 9.81
N LEU A 76 4.41 14.84 9.26
CA LEU A 76 4.35 15.23 7.85
C LEU A 76 5.17 14.27 6.98
N MET A 77 4.57 13.81 5.89
CA MET A 77 5.15 12.90 4.91
C MET A 77 4.71 13.29 3.50
N THR A 78 5.22 14.42 3.02
CA THR A 78 5.00 14.89 1.65
C THR A 78 5.67 13.97 0.62
N TYR A 79 5.28 14.08 -0.65
CA TYR A 79 5.93 13.34 -1.74
C TYR A 79 7.45 13.52 -1.79
N GLU A 80 7.96 14.74 -1.51
CA GLU A 80 9.40 15.00 -1.41
C GLU A 80 10.07 14.08 -0.38
N ARG A 81 9.50 13.99 0.84
CA ARG A 81 10.01 13.10 1.89
C ARG A 81 9.87 11.63 1.52
N VAL A 82 8.82 11.25 0.79
CA VAL A 82 8.67 9.89 0.27
C VAL A 82 9.83 9.56 -0.68
N PHE A 83 10.24 10.46 -1.56
CA PHE A 83 11.40 10.25 -2.44
C PHE A 83 12.71 10.12 -1.65
N ASP A 84 12.91 10.88 -0.57
CA ASP A 84 14.06 10.70 0.32
C ASP A 84 14.12 9.31 0.96
N ILE A 85 12.96 8.78 1.38
CA ILE A 85 12.85 7.45 2.00
C ILE A 85 13.14 6.34 0.97
N ILE A 86 12.62 6.49 -0.26
CA ILE A 86 12.85 5.54 -1.36
C ILE A 86 14.34 5.43 -1.64
N GLY A 87 15.05 6.56 -1.74
CA GLY A 87 16.51 6.57 -1.96
C GLY A 87 17.31 5.86 -0.86
N LYS A 88 16.76 5.77 0.35
CA LYS A 88 17.37 5.09 1.51
C LYS A 88 16.97 3.62 1.63
N GLY A 89 16.14 3.10 0.72
CA GLY A 89 15.62 1.73 0.78
C GLY A 89 14.70 1.48 1.99
N LYS A 90 14.13 2.54 2.59
CA LYS A 90 13.30 2.44 3.80
C LYS A 90 11.81 2.36 3.51
N ARG A 91 11.44 1.66 2.42
CA ARG A 91 10.07 1.53 1.94
C ARG A 91 9.78 0.13 1.43
N HIS A 92 8.62 -0.41 1.82
CA HIS A 92 8.03 -1.60 1.22
C HIS A 92 6.76 -1.19 0.46
N ALA A 93 6.73 -1.36 -0.86
CA ALA A 93 5.57 -1.08 -1.68
C ALA A 93 4.91 -2.37 -2.16
N MET A 94 3.59 -2.50 -1.95
CA MET A 94 2.75 -3.53 -2.56
C MET A 94 1.76 -2.87 -3.51
N VAL A 95 1.88 -3.18 -4.80
CA VAL A 95 1.15 -2.51 -5.88
C VAL A 95 0.32 -3.49 -6.70
N THR A 96 -0.74 -3.00 -7.34
CA THR A 96 -1.62 -3.79 -8.21
C THR A 96 -1.45 -3.38 -9.68
N PRO A 97 -0.46 -3.95 -10.39
CA PRO A 97 -0.26 -3.66 -11.80
C PRO A 97 -1.33 -4.31 -12.69
N VAL A 98 -1.49 -3.82 -13.91
CA VAL A 98 -2.45 -4.40 -14.88
C VAL A 98 -1.88 -5.61 -15.62
N GLN A 99 -0.56 -5.69 -15.73
CA GLN A 99 0.16 -6.81 -16.34
C GLN A 99 1.38 -7.10 -15.50
N VAL A 100 1.65 -8.39 -15.31
CA VAL A 100 2.86 -8.92 -14.69
C VAL A 100 3.36 -10.06 -15.57
N ASP A 101 4.65 -10.08 -15.87
CA ASP A 101 5.26 -11.18 -16.60
C ASP A 101 5.89 -12.23 -15.65
N CYS A 102 6.43 -13.30 -16.21
CA CYS A 102 7.06 -14.37 -15.43
C CYS A 102 8.39 -13.97 -14.76
N PHE A 103 8.94 -12.79 -15.09
CA PHE A 103 10.17 -12.26 -14.52
C PHE A 103 9.90 -11.14 -13.49
N GLY A 104 8.64 -10.81 -13.24
CA GLY A 104 8.24 -9.78 -12.30
C GLY A 104 8.26 -8.37 -12.86
N GLN A 105 8.36 -8.18 -14.17
CA GLN A 105 8.13 -6.87 -14.76
C GLN A 105 6.64 -6.52 -14.63
N MET A 106 6.37 -5.26 -14.31
CA MET A 106 5.03 -4.77 -14.03
C MET A 106 4.68 -3.60 -14.95
N ASN A 107 3.44 -3.59 -15.44
CA ASN A 107 2.91 -2.47 -16.23
C ASN A 107 1.77 -1.77 -15.49
N ILE A 108 1.90 -0.45 -15.37
CA ILE A 108 0.89 0.49 -14.85
C ILE A 108 0.71 1.71 -15.76
N SER A 109 1.23 1.65 -17.00
CA SER A 109 1.26 2.80 -17.91
C SER A 109 0.21 2.68 -19.01
N ILE A 110 0.47 1.83 -20.02
CA ILE A 110 -0.39 1.72 -21.21
C ILE A 110 -0.46 0.27 -21.70
N VAL A 111 -1.53 -0.06 -22.42
CA VAL A 111 -1.63 -1.32 -23.18
C VAL A 111 -1.60 -0.99 -24.68
N GLY A 112 -0.67 -1.60 -25.42
CA GLY A 112 -0.43 -1.34 -26.84
C GLY A 112 0.83 -0.50 -27.11
N SER A 113 0.92 0.11 -28.30
CA SER A 113 2.05 0.98 -28.66
C SER A 113 1.98 2.33 -27.94
N TYR A 114 3.13 2.89 -27.55
CA TYR A 114 3.21 4.22 -26.93
C TYR A 114 2.74 5.35 -27.84
N ASP A 115 2.98 5.27 -29.15
CA ASP A 115 2.57 6.34 -30.09
C ASP A 115 1.04 6.37 -30.32
N ARG A 116 0.38 5.22 -30.12
CA ARG A 116 -1.07 5.09 -30.27
C ARG A 116 -1.60 4.00 -29.32
N PRO A 117 -1.72 4.33 -28.01
CA PRO A 117 -2.10 3.34 -27.01
C PRO A 117 -3.53 2.85 -27.25
N LYS A 118 -3.76 1.55 -27.06
CA LYS A 118 -5.11 1.00 -27.05
C LYS A 118 -5.85 1.43 -25.79
N THR A 119 -5.14 1.51 -24.67
CA THR A 119 -5.66 1.96 -23.37
C THR A 119 -4.53 2.60 -22.59
N ALA A 120 -4.79 3.76 -21.98
CA ALA A 120 -3.92 4.40 -21.01
C ALA A 120 -4.51 4.24 -19.62
N LEU A 121 -3.64 4.04 -18.64
CA LEU A 121 -4.01 3.81 -17.25
C LEU A 121 -3.88 5.13 -16.47
N LEU A 122 -4.70 5.26 -15.43
CA LEU A 122 -4.76 6.41 -14.52
C LEU A 122 -4.14 6.05 -13.17
#